data_AF-A0A2V3WBZ1-F1
#
_entry.id   AF-A0A2V3WBZ1-F1
#
_cell.length_a   1.000
_cell.length_b   1.000
_cell.length_c   1.000
_cell.angle_alpha   90.00
_cell.angle_beta   90.00
_cell.angle_gamma   90.00
#
_symmetry.space_group_name_H-M   'P 1'
#
loop_
_entity.id
_entity.type
_entity.pdbx_description
1 polymer ?
#
loop_
_entity_poly.entity_id
_entity_poly.type
_entity_poly.pdbx_seq_one_letter_code
_entity_poly.pdbx_strand_id
1 'polypeptide(L)'
;MDIGESRHPQDGTLTWSLSETTVDLRISTLPVRQSESLAVRLLPHNRTRSLNDLLLFPHQVKTLQRLINRTSGIILLTGPTGSGKTTLLYSLIDYLLEQHAYQTISLEDPIEKDMKNFLQVQINEKSGMTYQTGLKAALRHDPDIIMVGEIRDDKTAEFVFHAAYTGHLVFSTLHAKNAVGTIHRLIEMGVKPIDIEQNLIGICAIELLPLHLQQRRAGILEILAGVPLERYMKNPHILPEPFVNFKSLKRKAYAYGYIDTLPQ
;
A
#
# COMPACT_ATOMS: atom_id res chain seq x y z
N MET A 1 12.97 -30.46 1.63
CA MET A 1 12.66 -31.20 0.39
C MET A 1 13.24 -32.58 0.53
N ASP A 2 12.50 -33.59 0.11
CA ASP A 2 12.88 -35.00 0.16
C ASP A 2 13.59 -35.38 -1.14
N ILE A 3 14.85 -35.79 -1.03
CA ILE A 3 15.69 -36.17 -2.17
C ILE A 3 15.22 -37.52 -2.76
N GLY A 4 14.53 -38.37 -1.99
CA GLY A 4 14.03 -39.67 -2.43
C GLY A 4 12.69 -39.61 -3.18
N GLU A 5 12.03 -38.45 -3.24
CA GLU A 5 10.68 -38.31 -3.76
C GLU A 5 10.62 -37.33 -4.93
N SER A 6 10.57 -37.84 -6.16
CA SER A 6 10.51 -37.02 -7.39
C SER A 6 9.18 -37.11 -8.14
N ARG A 7 8.14 -37.74 -7.53
CA ARG A 7 6.84 -37.99 -8.18
C ARG A 7 5.76 -37.01 -7.72
N HIS A 8 6.03 -36.20 -6.70
CA HIS A 8 5.12 -35.18 -6.19
C HIS A 8 5.79 -33.80 -6.25
N PRO A 9 5.02 -32.73 -6.49
CA PRO A 9 5.52 -31.38 -6.34
C PRO A 9 6.05 -31.15 -4.93
N GLN A 10 7.18 -30.46 -4.81
CA GLN A 10 7.74 -30.10 -3.52
C GLN A 10 8.00 -28.60 -3.43
N ASP A 11 7.65 -28.00 -2.30
CA ASP A 11 7.97 -26.61 -2.00
C ASP A 11 8.99 -26.53 -0.86
N GLY A 12 9.91 -25.58 -0.96
CA GLY A 12 10.97 -25.33 0.02
C GLY A 12 11.25 -23.84 0.16
N THR A 13 11.73 -23.46 1.34
CA THR A 13 12.26 -22.12 1.62
C THR A 13 13.70 -22.22 2.08
N LEU A 14 14.56 -21.33 1.59
CA LEU A 14 15.98 -21.25 1.95
C LEU A 14 16.42 -19.80 1.99
N THR A 15 16.89 -19.33 3.14
CA THR A 15 17.56 -18.01 3.23
C THR A 15 19.00 -18.15 2.77
N TRP A 16 19.39 -17.39 1.74
CA TRP A 16 20.76 -17.33 1.23
C TRP A 16 21.36 -15.94 1.46
N SER A 17 22.49 -15.90 2.17
CA SER A 17 23.24 -14.65 2.40
C SER A 17 24.42 -14.55 1.43
N LEU A 18 24.42 -13.53 0.59
CA LEU A 18 25.50 -13.18 -0.33
C LEU A 18 26.15 -11.87 0.12
N SER A 19 27.30 -11.98 0.81
CA SER A 19 28.03 -10.85 1.39
C SER A 19 27.14 -9.96 2.29
N GLU A 20 26.66 -8.82 1.79
CA GLU A 20 25.79 -7.86 2.51
C GLU A 20 24.29 -8.00 2.20
N THR A 21 23.92 -8.91 1.30
CA THR A 21 22.54 -9.08 0.84
C THR A 21 22.01 -10.43 1.28
N THR A 22 20.95 -10.43 2.08
CA THR A 22 20.19 -11.65 2.35
C THR A 22 19.09 -11.79 1.30
N VAL A 23 18.81 -13.01 0.85
CA VAL A 23 17.76 -13.33 -0.12
C VAL A 23 17.05 -14.59 0.33
N ASP A 24 15.74 -14.51 0.54
CA ASP A 24 14.92 -15.69 0.77
C ASP A 24 14.56 -16.34 -0.57
N LEU A 25 14.84 -17.62 -0.70
CA LEU A 25 14.56 -18.40 -1.89
C LEU A 25 13.31 -19.22 -1.63
N ARG A 26 12.28 -19.06 -2.46
CA ARG A 26 11.20 -20.04 -2.56
C ARG A 26 11.49 -20.97 -3.72
N ILE A 27 11.61 -22.24 -3.42
CA ILE A 27 11.95 -23.29 -4.36
C ILE A 27 10.71 -24.15 -4.54
N SER A 28 10.31 -24.40 -5.78
CA SER A 28 9.20 -25.29 -6.10
C SER A 28 9.65 -26.27 -7.18
N THR A 29 9.49 -27.57 -6.94
CA THR A 29 9.68 -28.60 -7.95
C THR A 29 8.35 -29.09 -8.48
N LEU A 30 8.31 -29.38 -9.77
CA LEU A 30 7.17 -29.98 -10.44
C LEU A 30 7.66 -31.19 -11.26
N PRO A 31 7.21 -32.42 -10.94
CA PRO A 31 7.52 -33.59 -11.73
C PRO A 31 7.04 -33.43 -13.19
N VAL A 32 7.93 -33.67 -14.14
CA VAL A 32 7.63 -33.76 -15.57
C VAL A 32 8.06 -35.14 -16.10
N ARG A 33 7.71 -35.51 -17.33
CA ARG A 33 7.81 -36.91 -17.83
C ARG A 33 9.10 -37.68 -17.52
N GLN A 34 10.26 -37.01 -17.52
CA GLN A 34 11.58 -37.65 -17.34
C GLN A 34 12.52 -36.86 -16.42
N SER A 35 12.02 -35.83 -15.73
CA SER A 35 12.82 -34.93 -14.89
C SER A 35 11.91 -34.14 -13.94
N GLU A 36 12.48 -33.18 -13.21
CA GLU A 36 11.71 -32.19 -12.46
C GLU A 36 11.96 -30.80 -13.06
N SER A 37 10.91 -29.98 -13.13
CA SER A 37 11.04 -28.54 -13.35
C SER A 37 11.29 -27.86 -12.01
N LEU A 38 12.28 -26.97 -11.95
CA LEU A 38 12.62 -26.20 -10.76
C LEU A 38 12.29 -24.72 -10.99
N ALA A 39 11.40 -24.16 -10.19
CA ALA A 39 11.18 -22.73 -10.10
C ALA A 39 11.83 -22.19 -8.82
N VAL A 40 12.80 -21.28 -8.97
CA VAL A 40 13.38 -20.55 -7.84
C VAL A 40 12.92 -19.10 -7.91
N ARG A 41 12.17 -18.67 -6.90
CA ARG A 41 11.79 -17.27 -6.72
C ARG A 41 12.72 -16.64 -5.70
N LEU A 42 13.48 -15.66 -6.16
CA LEU A 42 14.32 -14.81 -5.31
C LEU A 42 13.42 -13.77 -4.62
N LEU A 43 13.42 -13.75 -3.30
CA LEU A 43 12.82 -12.74 -2.45
C LEU A 43 13.98 -12.03 -1.74
N PRO A 44 14.64 -11.08 -2.42
CA PRO A 44 15.72 -10.35 -1.77
C PRO A 44 15.18 -9.68 -0.51
N HIS A 45 15.93 -9.79 0.57
CA HIS A 45 15.73 -9.10 1.84
C HIS A 45 16.09 -7.62 1.63
N ASN A 46 15.48 -7.02 0.62
CA ASN A 46 15.78 -5.67 0.19
C ASN A 46 15.27 -4.71 1.25
N ARG A 47 16.01 -3.63 1.47
CA ARG A 47 15.44 -2.38 1.98
C ARG A 47 14.17 -2.05 1.21
N THR A 48 13.23 -1.34 1.82
CA THR A 48 12.09 -0.82 1.06
C THR A 48 12.62 -0.04 -0.16
N ARG A 49 11.92 -0.12 -1.29
CA ARG A 49 12.33 0.66 -2.45
C ARG A 49 12.08 2.12 -2.15
N SER A 50 12.98 3.01 -2.57
CA SER A 50 12.76 4.43 -2.36
C SER A 50 11.49 4.88 -3.10
N LEU A 51 10.82 5.91 -2.59
CA LEU A 51 9.64 6.48 -3.25
C LEU A 51 9.95 6.95 -4.69
N ASN A 52 11.19 7.39 -4.95
CA ASN A 52 11.66 7.80 -6.27
C ASN A 52 11.80 6.62 -7.23
N ASP A 53 12.12 5.42 -6.74
CA ASP A 53 12.17 4.21 -7.56
C ASP A 53 10.78 3.69 -7.87
N LEU A 54 9.83 3.86 -6.94
CA LEU A 54 8.47 3.35 -7.08
C LEU A 54 7.61 4.20 -8.00
N LEU A 55 7.73 5.53 -7.94
CA LEU A 55 6.83 6.45 -8.65
C LEU A 55 7.46 7.02 -9.90
N LEU A 56 6.67 7.11 -10.96
CA LEU A 56 7.12 7.64 -12.25
C LEU A 56 7.40 9.15 -12.18
N PHE A 57 6.60 9.91 -11.45
CA PHE A 57 6.70 11.36 -11.44
C PHE A 57 7.21 11.93 -10.10
N PRO A 58 8.34 12.66 -10.09
CA PRO A 58 8.92 13.21 -8.85
C PRO A 58 8.00 14.16 -8.06
N HIS A 59 7.09 14.88 -8.73
CA HIS A 59 6.14 15.78 -8.04
C HIS A 59 5.12 15.00 -7.19
N GLN A 60 4.82 13.74 -7.52
CA GLN A 60 3.96 12.87 -6.72
C GLN A 60 4.68 12.46 -5.43
N VAL A 61 5.98 12.12 -5.52
CA VAL A 61 6.83 11.86 -4.33
C VAL A 61 6.82 13.06 -3.39
N LYS A 62 7.09 14.26 -3.88
CA LYS A 62 7.03 15.51 -3.09
C LYS A 62 5.66 15.78 -2.48
N THR A 63 4.59 15.32 -3.13
CA THR A 63 3.24 15.47 -2.59
C THR A 63 3.00 14.49 -1.46
N LEU A 64 3.36 13.21 -1.62
CA LEU A 64 3.31 12.23 -0.53
C LEU A 64 4.11 12.66 0.70
N GLN A 65 5.34 13.14 0.49
CA GLN A 65 6.20 13.65 1.58
C GLN A 65 5.52 14.79 2.37
N ARG A 66 4.75 15.65 1.70
CA ARG A 66 3.97 16.71 2.39
C ARG A 66 2.76 16.15 3.15
N LEU A 67 2.11 15.11 2.63
CA LEU A 67 0.94 14.52 3.27
C LEU A 67 1.31 13.77 4.55
N ILE A 68 2.43 13.05 4.56
CA ILE A 68 2.86 12.25 5.72
C ILE A 68 3.45 13.07 6.87
N ASN A 69 3.80 14.34 6.65
CA ASN A 69 4.27 15.23 7.70
C ASN A 69 3.13 15.76 8.61
N ARG A 70 1.91 15.22 8.45
CA ARG A 70 0.78 15.50 9.35
C ARG A 70 0.94 14.69 10.63
N THR A 71 0.54 15.28 11.76
CA THR A 71 0.60 14.63 13.07
C THR A 71 -0.52 13.62 13.28
N SER A 72 -1.68 13.83 12.66
CA SER A 72 -2.84 12.95 12.78
C SER A 72 -3.74 13.03 11.55
N GLY A 73 -4.58 12.01 11.37
CA GLY A 73 -5.51 11.87 10.25
C GLY A 73 -5.24 10.62 9.42
N ILE A 74 -5.95 10.46 8.31
CA ILE A 74 -5.98 9.24 7.51
C ILE A 74 -5.36 9.49 6.14
N ILE A 75 -4.40 8.66 5.75
CA ILE A 75 -3.89 8.58 4.38
C ILE A 75 -4.29 7.22 3.79
N LEU A 76 -5.06 7.26 2.70
CA LEU A 76 -5.55 6.05 2.04
C LEU A 76 -4.79 5.79 0.75
N LEU A 77 -4.24 4.58 0.60
CA LEU A 77 -3.71 4.10 -0.66
C LEU A 77 -4.74 3.19 -1.32
N THR A 78 -5.17 3.52 -2.54
CA THR A 78 -6.25 2.78 -3.19
C THR A 78 -5.87 2.28 -4.57
N GLY A 79 -6.58 1.27 -5.04
CA GLY A 79 -6.28 0.61 -6.32
C GLY A 79 -6.63 -0.88 -6.30
N PRO A 80 -6.65 -1.52 -7.49
CA PRO A 80 -6.94 -2.94 -7.60
C PRO A 80 -5.86 -3.80 -6.93
N THR A 81 -6.10 -5.11 -6.84
CA THR A 81 -5.08 -6.08 -6.41
C THR A 81 -3.86 -6.02 -7.33
N GLY A 82 -2.66 -6.08 -6.76
CA GLY A 82 -1.41 -6.03 -7.53
C GLY A 82 -1.01 -4.64 -8.05
N SER A 83 -1.69 -3.56 -7.65
CA SER A 83 -1.33 -2.17 -7.99
C SER A 83 -0.13 -1.61 -7.19
N GLY A 84 0.37 -2.36 -6.21
CA GLY A 84 1.51 -1.95 -5.40
C GLY A 84 1.17 -1.12 -4.15
N LYS A 85 -0.08 -1.15 -3.67
CA LYS A 85 -0.52 -0.44 -2.44
C LYS A 85 0.37 -0.74 -1.24
N THR A 86 0.51 -2.02 -0.88
CA THR A 86 1.33 -2.44 0.28
C THR A 86 2.79 -2.05 0.11
N THR A 87 3.35 -2.20 -1.10
CA THR A 87 4.73 -1.79 -1.38
C THR A 87 4.95 -0.29 -1.20
N LEU A 88 4.05 0.54 -1.74
CA LEU A 88 4.13 1.99 -1.57
C LEU A 88 3.89 2.38 -0.12
N LEU A 89 2.94 1.74 0.56
CA LEU A 89 2.61 1.99 1.96
C LEU A 89 3.82 1.72 2.88
N TYR A 90 4.44 0.56 2.77
CA TYR A 90 5.66 0.24 3.52
C TYR A 90 6.77 1.22 3.24
N SER A 91 7.01 1.56 1.97
CA SER A 91 8.08 2.49 1.59
C SER A 91 7.82 3.91 2.07
N LEU A 92 6.55 4.30 2.19
CA LEU A 92 6.13 5.60 2.68
C LEU A 92 6.32 5.72 4.19
N ILE A 93 5.93 4.68 4.95
CA ILE A 93 6.13 4.64 6.39
C ILE A 93 7.62 4.50 6.71
N ASP A 94 8.38 3.65 6.01
CA ASP A 94 9.82 3.50 6.22
C ASP A 94 10.56 4.83 5.98
N TYR A 95 10.20 5.57 4.92
CA TYR A 95 10.71 6.92 4.68
C TYR A 95 10.40 7.88 5.85
N LEU A 96 9.22 7.77 6.47
CA LEU A 96 8.85 8.60 7.63
C LEU A 96 9.68 8.22 8.87
N LEU A 97 9.92 6.92 9.09
CA LEU A 97 10.73 6.41 10.19
C LEU A 97 12.23 6.71 10.06
N GLU A 98 12.72 6.97 8.84
CA GLU A 98 14.07 7.49 8.64
C GLU A 98 14.24 8.93 9.17
N GLN A 99 13.15 9.69 9.26
CA GLN A 99 13.15 11.09 9.70
C GLN A 99 12.71 11.27 11.16
N HIS A 100 11.92 10.33 11.68
CA HIS A 100 11.30 10.43 13.00
C HIS A 100 11.36 9.10 13.75
N ALA A 101 11.60 9.16 15.06
CA ALA A 101 11.53 7.99 15.93
C ALA A 101 10.08 7.71 16.35
N TYR A 102 9.24 7.30 15.40
CA TYR A 102 7.84 6.99 15.64
C TYR A 102 7.62 5.50 15.92
N GLN A 103 6.76 5.20 16.89
CA GLN A 103 6.26 3.85 17.11
C GLN A 103 5.17 3.54 16.09
N THR A 104 5.44 2.57 15.21
CA THR A 104 4.49 2.10 14.20
C THR A 104 3.94 0.74 14.56
N ILE A 105 2.62 0.59 14.55
CA ILE A 105 1.93 -0.69 14.70
C ILE A 105 1.13 -0.99 13.44
N SER A 106 1.33 -2.17 12.85
CA SER A 106 0.53 -2.62 11.70
C SER A 106 -0.37 -3.80 12.07
N LEU A 107 -1.56 -3.82 11.44
CA LEU A 107 -2.53 -4.91 11.50
C LEU A 107 -2.73 -5.41 10.08
N GLU A 108 -2.36 -6.65 9.78
CA GLU A 108 -2.22 -7.11 8.39
C GLU A 108 -2.74 -8.54 8.15
N ASP A 109 -3.24 -8.82 6.96
CA ASP A 109 -3.81 -10.12 6.59
C ASP A 109 -3.44 -10.54 5.15
N PRO A 110 -2.31 -11.24 4.93
CA PRO A 110 -1.21 -11.51 5.86
C PRO A 110 -0.15 -10.39 5.86
N ILE A 111 0.88 -10.54 6.69
CA ILE A 111 2.10 -9.70 6.61
C ILE A 111 2.86 -10.06 5.32
N GLU A 112 3.00 -9.10 4.40
CA GLU A 112 3.65 -9.31 3.08
C GLU A 112 5.18 -9.24 3.13
N LYS A 113 5.72 -8.51 4.10
CA LYS A 113 7.16 -8.30 4.30
C LYS A 113 7.42 -7.95 5.77
N ASP A 114 8.48 -8.54 6.31
CA ASP A 114 9.00 -8.18 7.63
C ASP A 114 9.66 -6.80 7.60
N MET A 115 9.22 -5.92 8.48
CA MET A 115 9.58 -4.53 8.58
C MET A 115 10.20 -4.29 9.97
N LYS A 116 11.53 -4.16 10.00
CA LYS A 116 12.33 -4.11 11.24
C LYS A 116 11.85 -3.09 12.29
N ASN A 117 11.28 -1.96 11.86
CA ASN A 117 10.88 -0.87 12.74
C ASN A 117 9.36 -0.82 13.00
N PHE A 118 8.64 -1.90 12.69
CA PHE A 118 7.19 -1.99 12.88
C PHE A 118 6.90 -3.04 13.96
N LEU A 119 5.88 -2.80 14.78
CA LEU A 119 5.21 -3.86 15.52
C LEU A 119 4.12 -4.44 14.61
N GLN A 120 4.45 -5.48 13.86
CA GLN A 120 3.52 -6.07 12.90
C GLN A 120 2.67 -7.18 13.54
N VAL A 121 1.35 -7.01 13.50
CA VAL A 121 0.38 -7.97 14.01
C VAL A 121 -0.35 -8.58 12.81
N GLN A 122 -0.20 -9.89 12.66
CA GLN A 122 -0.98 -10.62 11.66
C GLN A 122 -2.38 -10.94 12.20
N ILE A 123 -3.39 -10.64 11.41
CA ILE A 123 -4.78 -11.01 11.68
C ILE A 123 -4.92 -12.53 11.63
N ASN A 124 -5.63 -13.06 12.61
CA ASN A 124 -5.96 -14.46 12.71
C ASN A 124 -7.35 -14.58 13.34
N GLU A 125 -8.38 -14.64 12.50
CA GLU A 125 -9.76 -14.74 12.95
C GLU A 125 -10.02 -16.00 13.78
N LYS A 126 -9.33 -17.12 13.47
CA LYS A 126 -9.49 -18.39 14.19
C LYS A 126 -9.03 -18.30 15.64
N SER A 127 -8.02 -17.47 15.93
CA SER A 127 -7.56 -17.21 17.29
C SER A 127 -8.22 -15.99 17.94
N GLY A 128 -9.20 -15.37 17.27
CA GLY A 128 -9.88 -14.14 17.73
C GLY A 128 -9.08 -12.84 17.52
N MET A 129 -7.94 -12.89 16.84
CA MET A 129 -7.15 -11.72 16.49
C MET A 129 -7.71 -11.08 15.22
N THR A 130 -8.78 -10.31 15.35
CA THR A 130 -9.41 -9.57 14.23
C THR A 130 -8.85 -8.15 14.12
N TYR A 131 -9.14 -7.43 13.02
CA TYR A 131 -8.79 -6.01 12.89
C TYR A 131 -9.33 -5.16 14.05
N GLN A 132 -10.56 -5.44 14.51
CA GLN A 132 -11.17 -4.72 15.63
C GLN A 132 -10.42 -4.96 16.95
N THR A 133 -10.12 -6.22 17.26
CA THR A 133 -9.39 -6.59 18.48
C THR A 133 -7.96 -6.05 18.43
N GLY A 134 -7.30 -6.22 17.29
CA GLY A 134 -5.94 -5.73 17.04
C GLY A 134 -5.85 -4.22 17.17
N LEU A 135 -6.80 -3.45 16.61
CA LEU A 135 -6.76 -1.99 16.70
C LEU A 135 -6.98 -1.49 18.12
N LYS A 136 -7.93 -2.09 18.86
CA LYS A 136 -8.14 -1.77 20.27
C LYS A 136 -6.90 -2.05 21.12
N ALA A 137 -6.17 -3.12 20.82
CA ALA A 137 -4.92 -3.43 21.49
C ALA A 137 -3.82 -2.42 21.10
N ALA A 138 -3.65 -2.16 19.79
CA ALA A 138 -2.67 -1.23 19.26
C ALA A 138 -2.76 0.16 19.92
N LEU A 139 -3.96 0.70 20.10
CA LEU A 139 -4.17 2.00 20.76
C LEU A 139 -3.69 2.07 22.22
N ARG A 140 -3.42 0.93 22.88
CA ARG A 140 -2.89 0.88 24.25
C ARG A 140 -1.37 0.77 24.30
N HIS A 141 -0.72 0.67 23.13
CA HIS A 141 0.72 0.56 23.02
C HIS A 141 1.40 1.92 22.76
N ASP A 142 0.67 3.04 22.88
CA ASP A 142 1.18 4.40 22.61
C ASP A 142 1.73 4.57 21.17
N PRO A 143 0.98 4.16 20.11
CA PRO A 143 1.46 4.29 18.74
C PRO A 143 1.45 5.75 18.28
N ASP A 144 2.42 6.15 17.48
CA ASP A 144 2.34 7.39 16.69
C ASP A 144 1.64 7.12 15.35
N ILE A 145 1.94 5.97 14.77
CA ILE A 145 1.45 5.53 13.46
C ILE A 145 0.71 4.20 13.61
N ILE A 146 -0.48 4.16 13.03
CA ILE A 146 -1.25 2.92 12.90
C ILE A 146 -1.42 2.60 11.42
N MET A 147 -1.00 1.40 11.03
CA MET A 147 -1.26 0.87 9.71
C MET A 147 -2.32 -0.23 9.79
N VAL A 148 -3.41 -0.07 9.04
CA VAL A 148 -4.43 -1.10 8.87
C VAL A 148 -4.33 -1.61 7.44
N GLY A 149 -4.01 -2.89 7.27
CA GLY A 149 -3.76 -3.54 5.98
C GLY A 149 -4.77 -3.17 4.91
N GLU A 150 -6.05 -3.31 5.23
CA GLU A 150 -7.14 -2.84 4.37
C GLU A 150 -8.44 -2.62 5.13
N ILE A 151 -9.27 -1.71 4.60
CA ILE A 151 -10.64 -1.49 5.04
C ILE A 151 -11.56 -2.36 4.18
N ARG A 152 -12.04 -3.46 4.77
CA ARG A 152 -12.95 -4.42 4.09
C ARG A 152 -14.43 -4.13 4.34
N ASP A 153 -14.75 -3.58 5.50
CA ASP A 153 -16.12 -3.43 5.99
C ASP A 153 -16.32 -2.11 6.77
N ASP A 154 -17.59 -1.83 7.07
CA ASP A 154 -18.08 -0.67 7.83
C ASP A 154 -17.43 -0.57 9.20
N LYS A 155 -17.33 -1.69 9.90
CA LYS A 155 -16.72 -1.79 11.23
C LYS A 155 -15.24 -1.40 11.21
N THR A 156 -14.47 -1.90 10.26
CA THR A 156 -13.04 -1.57 10.12
C THR A 156 -12.88 -0.11 9.75
N ALA A 157 -13.76 0.43 8.90
CA ALA A 157 -13.77 1.85 8.56
C ALA A 157 -14.02 2.72 9.80
N GLU A 158 -15.06 2.43 10.58
CA GLU A 158 -15.38 3.14 11.83
C GLU A 158 -14.16 3.19 12.76
N PHE A 159 -13.50 2.04 12.94
CA PHE A 159 -12.32 1.91 13.79
C PHE A 159 -11.11 2.71 13.28
N VAL A 160 -10.83 2.68 11.98
CA VAL A 160 -9.78 3.51 11.34
C VAL A 160 -10.05 5.00 11.57
N PHE A 161 -11.30 5.44 11.38
CA PHE A 161 -11.69 6.84 11.59
C PHE A 161 -11.61 7.23 13.07
N HIS A 162 -12.00 6.34 13.98
CA HIS A 162 -11.86 6.58 15.41
C HIS A 162 -10.39 6.74 15.82
N ALA A 163 -9.48 5.91 15.32
CA ALA A 163 -8.04 6.01 15.61
C ALA A 163 -7.46 7.35 15.12
N ALA A 164 -7.88 7.82 13.95
CA ALA A 164 -7.47 9.14 13.47
C ALA A 164 -8.01 10.28 14.35
N TYR A 165 -9.28 10.16 14.80
CA TYR A 165 -9.91 11.14 15.68
C TYR A 165 -9.20 11.28 17.03
N THR A 166 -8.64 10.19 17.54
CA THR A 166 -7.87 10.19 18.79
C THR A 166 -6.43 10.71 18.63
N GLY A 167 -6.09 11.28 17.46
CA GLY A 167 -4.82 11.98 17.24
C GLY A 167 -3.72 11.15 16.60
N HIS A 168 -4.03 9.98 16.04
CA HIS A 168 -3.03 9.12 15.39
C HIS A 168 -2.92 9.42 13.90
N LEU A 169 -1.73 9.21 13.34
CA LEU A 169 -1.56 9.14 11.89
C LEU A 169 -1.89 7.72 11.43
N VAL A 170 -2.97 7.56 10.68
CA VAL A 170 -3.47 6.27 10.24
C VAL A 170 -3.23 6.09 8.75
N PHE A 171 -2.62 4.97 8.39
CA PHE A 171 -2.53 4.54 7.01
C PHE A 171 -3.40 3.32 6.78
N SER A 172 -4.11 3.30 5.65
CA SER A 172 -4.81 2.08 5.25
C SER A 172 -4.92 1.95 3.73
N THR A 173 -5.38 0.79 3.29
CA THR A 173 -5.67 0.53 1.89
C THR A 173 -7.14 0.24 1.65
N LEU A 174 -7.60 0.55 0.43
CA LEU A 174 -8.96 0.25 0.02
C LEU A 174 -9.01 -0.08 -1.48
N HIS A 175 -9.87 -1.03 -1.82
CA HIS A 175 -10.12 -1.42 -3.20
C HIS A 175 -11.10 -0.45 -3.88
N ALA A 176 -10.55 0.57 -4.54
CA ALA A 176 -11.30 1.53 -5.34
C ALA A 176 -10.56 1.83 -6.66
N LYS A 177 -11.32 2.23 -7.68
CA LYS A 177 -10.81 2.47 -9.04
C LYS A 177 -9.98 3.76 -9.15
N ASN A 178 -10.35 4.79 -8.40
CA ASN A 178 -9.77 6.13 -8.48
C ASN A 178 -9.98 6.87 -7.14
N ALA A 179 -9.34 8.02 -6.98
CA ALA A 179 -9.35 8.75 -5.71
C ALA A 179 -10.75 9.22 -5.31
N VAL A 180 -11.56 9.68 -6.27
CA VAL A 180 -12.95 10.11 -6.03
C VAL A 180 -13.86 8.92 -5.66
N GLY A 181 -13.71 7.79 -6.35
CA GLY A 181 -14.45 6.56 -6.08
C GLY A 181 -14.19 6.01 -4.68
N THR A 182 -13.01 6.27 -4.10
CA THR A 182 -12.73 5.95 -2.69
C THR A 182 -13.67 6.67 -1.74
N ILE A 183 -14.00 7.95 -1.99
CA ILE A 183 -14.93 8.70 -1.13
C ILE A 183 -16.32 8.07 -1.16
N HIS A 184 -16.82 7.74 -2.35
CA HIS A 184 -18.10 7.04 -2.48
C HIS A 184 -18.10 5.70 -1.74
N ARG A 185 -17.01 4.94 -1.84
CA ARG A 185 -16.88 3.66 -1.16
C ARG A 185 -16.90 3.78 0.37
N LEU A 186 -16.26 4.81 0.91
CA LEU A 186 -16.32 5.11 2.35
C LEU A 186 -17.75 5.45 2.80
N ILE A 187 -18.47 6.25 2.00
CA ILE A 187 -19.87 6.58 2.29
C ILE A 187 -20.78 5.35 2.21
N GLU A 188 -20.57 4.47 1.23
CA GLU A 188 -21.26 3.17 1.13
C GLU A 188 -21.00 2.28 2.35
N MET A 189 -19.81 2.36 2.94
CA MET A 189 -19.43 1.68 4.19
C MET A 189 -19.97 2.40 5.44
N GLY A 190 -20.77 3.45 5.31
CA GLY A 190 -21.41 4.14 6.43
C GLY A 190 -20.55 5.23 7.08
N VAL A 191 -19.37 5.55 6.53
CA VAL A 191 -18.57 6.68 7.03
C VAL A 191 -19.27 7.97 6.69
N LYS A 192 -19.50 8.83 7.69
CA LYS A 192 -20.22 10.09 7.47
C LYS A 192 -19.34 11.08 6.70
N PRO A 193 -19.90 11.87 5.78
CA PRO A 193 -19.13 12.86 5.02
C PRO A 193 -18.33 13.83 5.91
N ILE A 194 -18.87 14.21 7.07
CA ILE A 194 -18.18 15.08 8.02
C ILE A 194 -16.93 14.42 8.62
N ASP A 195 -16.96 13.11 8.87
CA ASP A 195 -15.82 12.38 9.40
C ASP A 195 -14.70 12.31 8.34
N ILE A 196 -15.09 12.13 7.06
CA ILE A 196 -14.18 12.19 5.91
C ILE A 196 -13.55 13.58 5.81
N GLU A 197 -14.33 14.65 5.84
CA GLU A 197 -13.82 16.02 5.74
C GLU A 197 -12.83 16.37 6.86
N GLN A 198 -13.07 15.91 8.08
CA GLN A 198 -12.24 16.24 9.24
C GLN A 198 -10.97 15.39 9.37
N ASN A 199 -11.05 14.11 9.03
CA ASN A 199 -9.98 13.16 9.36
C ASN A 199 -9.17 12.71 8.14
N LEU A 200 -9.70 12.82 6.92
CA LEU A 200 -8.99 12.36 5.72
C LEU A 200 -7.94 13.39 5.28
N ILE A 201 -6.66 13.05 5.41
CA ILE A 201 -5.54 13.86 4.91
C ILE A 201 -5.51 13.82 3.39
N GLY A 202 -5.67 12.62 2.82
CA GLY A 202 -5.65 12.43 1.38
C GLY A 202 -5.83 10.99 0.92
N ILE A 203 -6.26 10.86 -0.32
CA ILE A 203 -6.38 9.58 -1.03
C ILE A 203 -5.35 9.56 -2.16
N CYS A 204 -4.58 8.48 -2.22
CA CYS A 204 -3.58 8.20 -3.24
C CYS A 204 -3.98 6.94 -3.99
N ALA A 205 -4.73 7.09 -5.08
CA ALA A 205 -5.07 5.94 -5.93
C ALA A 205 -3.90 5.61 -6.86
N ILE A 206 -3.55 4.33 -6.98
CA ILE A 206 -2.34 3.83 -7.64
C ILE A 206 -2.69 3.03 -8.88
N GLU A 207 -1.96 3.28 -9.96
CA GLU A 207 -1.88 2.41 -11.12
C GLU A 207 -0.42 2.16 -11.51
N LEU A 208 -0.08 0.96 -11.96
CA LEU A 208 1.26 0.61 -12.44
C LEU A 208 1.33 0.71 -13.97
N LEU A 209 2.27 1.51 -14.47
CA LEU A 209 2.57 1.60 -15.89
C LEU A 209 3.79 0.75 -16.27
N PRO A 210 3.73 -0.06 -17.34
CA PRO A 210 4.91 -0.69 -17.90
C PRO A 210 5.77 0.37 -18.61
N LEU A 211 7.04 0.47 -18.23
CA LEU A 211 7.99 1.41 -18.84
C LEU A 211 8.76 0.70 -19.96
N HIS A 212 8.70 1.23 -21.18
CA HIS A 212 9.34 0.61 -22.34
C HIS A 212 10.87 0.51 -22.17
N LEU A 213 11.51 1.60 -21.75
CA LEU A 213 12.97 1.74 -21.73
C LEU A 213 13.67 0.95 -20.60
N GLN A 214 12.94 0.50 -19.57
CA GLN A 214 13.54 -0.01 -18.34
C GLN A 214 13.07 -1.42 -17.95
N GLN A 215 12.28 -2.09 -18.80
CA GLN A 215 11.69 -3.42 -18.54
C GLN A 215 11.13 -3.57 -17.10
N ARG A 216 10.53 -2.50 -16.59
CA ARG A 216 9.98 -2.44 -15.23
C ARG A 216 8.65 -1.71 -15.23
N ARG A 217 7.93 -1.81 -14.11
CA ARG A 217 6.72 -1.02 -13.86
C ARG A 217 7.01 0.12 -12.89
N ALA A 218 6.37 1.26 -13.08
CA ALA A 218 6.38 2.38 -12.15
C ALA A 218 4.95 2.82 -11.82
N GLY A 219 4.73 3.27 -10.59
CA GLY A 219 3.44 3.77 -10.12
C GLY A 219 3.16 5.18 -10.60
N ILE A 220 1.92 5.45 -10.96
CA ILE A 220 1.36 6.79 -11.08
C ILE A 220 0.23 6.94 -10.04
N LEU A 221 0.09 8.14 -9.49
CA LEU A 221 -0.89 8.43 -8.43
C LEU A 221 -1.90 9.49 -8.86
N GLU A 222 -3.19 9.17 -8.77
CA GLU A 222 -4.20 10.20 -8.57
C GLU A 222 -4.23 10.57 -7.09
N ILE A 223 -3.96 11.83 -6.78
CA ILE A 223 -3.90 12.32 -5.40
C ILE A 223 -5.04 13.32 -5.19
N LEU A 224 -5.94 12.99 -4.28
CA LEU A 224 -7.00 13.89 -3.81
C LEU A 224 -6.73 14.25 -2.35
N ALA A 225 -6.24 15.46 -2.10
CA ALA A 225 -5.83 15.93 -0.78
C ALA A 225 -5.88 17.47 -0.71
N GLY A 226 -5.91 18.05 0.50
CA GLY A 226 -5.92 19.49 0.72
C GLY A 226 -7.11 20.19 0.05
N VAL A 227 -6.88 21.37 -0.55
CA VAL A 227 -7.94 22.19 -1.16
C VAL A 227 -8.81 21.42 -2.18
N PRO A 228 -8.25 20.60 -3.10
CA PRO A 228 -9.07 19.74 -3.96
C PRO A 228 -10.03 18.80 -3.20
N LEU A 229 -9.57 18.17 -2.12
CA LEU A 229 -10.41 17.29 -1.30
C LEU A 229 -11.53 18.10 -0.64
N GLU A 230 -11.20 19.23 0.00
CA GLU A 230 -12.20 20.11 0.63
C GLU A 230 -13.27 20.61 -0.37
N ARG A 231 -12.84 21.00 -1.58
CA ARG A 231 -13.75 21.44 -2.64
C ARG A 231 -14.68 20.32 -3.08
N TYR A 232 -14.15 19.11 -3.24
CA TYR A 232 -14.95 17.95 -3.62
C TYR A 232 -15.96 17.59 -2.53
N MET A 233 -15.57 17.61 -1.25
CA MET A 233 -16.49 17.32 -0.15
C MET A 233 -17.65 18.33 -0.07
N LYS A 234 -17.40 19.61 -0.40
CA LYS A 234 -18.44 20.65 -0.46
C LYS A 234 -19.34 20.52 -1.69
N ASN A 235 -18.83 20.04 -2.82
CA ASN A 235 -19.58 19.89 -4.07
C ASN A 235 -19.23 18.57 -4.78
N PRO A 236 -19.81 17.43 -4.35
CA PRO A 236 -19.40 16.09 -4.80
C PRO A 236 -19.67 15.79 -6.29
N HIS A 237 -20.39 16.67 -6.99
CA HIS A 237 -20.72 16.49 -8.41
C HIS A 237 -19.70 17.14 -9.34
N ILE A 238 -18.75 17.91 -8.81
CA ILE A 238 -17.77 18.67 -9.59
C ILE A 238 -16.37 18.17 -9.23
N LEU A 239 -15.64 17.68 -10.24
CA LEU A 239 -14.24 17.35 -10.05
C LEU A 239 -13.46 18.61 -9.66
N PRO A 240 -12.67 18.57 -8.58
CA PRO A 240 -12.00 19.76 -8.09
C PRO A 240 -10.87 20.16 -9.04
N GLU A 241 -10.72 21.44 -9.34
CA GLU A 241 -9.56 21.95 -10.07
C GLU A 241 -8.58 22.64 -9.10
N PRO A 242 -7.26 22.40 -9.19
CA PRO A 242 -6.60 21.43 -10.07
C PRO A 242 -6.68 19.99 -9.53
N PHE A 243 -7.08 19.03 -10.36
CA PHE A 243 -7.00 17.59 -10.06
C PHE A 243 -6.48 16.81 -11.28
N VAL A 244 -5.39 16.07 -11.09
CA VAL A 244 -4.77 15.31 -12.18
C VAL A 244 -5.21 13.86 -12.09
N ASN A 245 -6.13 13.48 -12.98
CA ASN A 245 -6.60 12.10 -13.10
C ASN A 245 -5.60 11.19 -13.86
N PHE A 246 -5.83 9.87 -13.80
CA PHE A 246 -5.03 8.85 -14.46
C PHE A 246 -4.95 9.07 -15.97
N LYS A 247 -6.05 9.50 -16.62
CA LYS A 247 -6.04 9.79 -18.06
C LYS A 247 -5.00 10.86 -18.40
N SER A 248 -4.92 11.92 -17.60
CA SER A 248 -3.95 13.01 -17.76
C SER A 248 -2.52 12.55 -17.46
N LEU A 249 -2.34 11.76 -16.40
CA LEU A 249 -1.03 11.20 -16.02
C LEU A 249 -0.46 10.28 -17.10
N LYS A 250 -1.30 9.40 -17.66
CA LYS A 250 -0.86 8.48 -18.72
C LYS A 250 -0.58 9.21 -20.04
N ARG A 251 -1.38 10.22 -20.40
CA ARG A 251 -1.08 11.10 -21.55
C ARG A 251 0.26 11.82 -21.37
N LYS A 252 0.54 12.30 -20.15
CA LYS A 252 1.84 12.89 -19.81
C LYS A 252 2.98 11.87 -19.91
N ALA A 253 2.76 10.64 -19.43
CA ALA A 253 3.75 9.57 -19.53
C ALA A 253 4.07 9.22 -21.00
N TYR A 254 3.05 9.15 -21.85
CA TYR A 254 3.21 8.95 -23.30
C TYR A 254 3.98 10.11 -23.94
N ALA A 255 3.60 11.36 -23.65
CA ALA A 255 4.27 12.54 -24.18
C ALA A 255 5.75 12.62 -23.77
N TYR A 256 6.12 12.07 -22.61
CA TYR A 256 7.51 11.99 -22.14
C TYR A 256 8.26 10.74 -22.64
N GLY A 257 7.62 9.89 -23.46
CA GLY A 257 8.24 8.69 -24.02
C GLY A 257 8.44 7.55 -23.00
N TYR A 258 7.71 7.57 -21.88
CA TYR A 258 7.78 6.47 -20.90
C TYR A 258 6.98 5.24 -21.33
N ILE A 259 5.93 5.43 -22.13
CA ILE A 259 5.03 4.39 -22.64
C ILE A 259 4.79 4.58 -24.15
N ASP A 260 4.58 3.48 -24.88
CA ASP A 260 4.49 3.51 -26.35
C ASP A 260 3.07 3.71 -26.89
N THR A 261 2.07 3.48 -26.06
CA THR A 261 0.66 3.53 -26.46
C THR A 261 -0.04 4.73 -25.83
N LEU A 262 -0.69 5.52 -26.67
CA LEU A 262 -1.57 6.57 -26.18
C LEU A 262 -2.78 5.89 -25.51
N PRO A 263 -3.05 6.15 -24.22
CA PRO A 263 -4.20 5.59 -23.55
C PRO A 263 -5.49 6.20 -24.11
N GLN A 264 -6.48 5.35 -24.41
CA GLN A 264 -7.82 5.78 -24.84
C GLN A 264 -8.56 6.52 -23.71
#